data_AF-A0A7X9L0P3-F1
#
_entry.id   AF-A0A7X9L0P3-F1
#
_cell.length_a   1.000
_cell.length_b   1.000
_cell.length_c   1.000
_cell.angle_alpha   90.00
_cell.angle_beta   90.00
_cell.angle_gamma   90.00
#
_symmetry.space_group_name_H-M   'P 1'
#
loop_
_entity.id
_entity.type
_entity.pdbx_description
1 polymer ?
#
loop_
_entity_poly.entity_id
_entity_poly.type
_entity_poly.pdbx_seq_one_letter_code
_entity_poly.pdbx_strand_id
1 'polypeptide(L)'
;MSKKAKLSNSLYEQELQRLQHELVHMQRWVKTTGARVVIVFEGRDAAGKGGAIKRITELLNPRSCRVVALPVPTEKEKTQWYFQRYIQHLPSAGEIVLFDRSWYNRAGVEKVMGFCTDEQYSYFMRACPEFEALLIRDGITLLKYWFSVSEEEQEKRFKSRINEPTKRWKISPMDMQSRQHWVDYSRAKDTMLKYTDTKLSPWYIVDSDDKKKARLNCISHILSQIPYEHYEIPALELAPLQDDDTYLRPPVHEQSWVPDIATELAKKYEKKCKKDKKKKKGKKDKAHKDPHDNEFDNEQYVPFECSENADPHYFDEDDNEEEFEDRLRDDDEEDYPINQEEDSSSDEIPDENNSENSDENFDEDEEWEIPEAPHYEEHSDYEVLNSDPHSAEDHRF
;
A
#
# COMPACT_ATOMS: atom_id res chain seq x y z
N MET A 1 4.46 32.60 12.72
CA MET A 1 4.38 31.27 12.09
C MET A 1 5.06 31.35 10.73
N SER A 2 6.08 30.52 10.49
CA SER A 2 6.81 30.53 9.21
C SER A 2 5.86 30.10 8.08
N LYS A 3 5.82 30.87 6.97
CA LYS A 3 5.08 30.49 5.75
C LYS A 3 5.61 29.13 5.29
N LYS A 4 4.81 28.06 5.39
CA LYS A 4 5.18 26.72 4.90
C LYS A 4 5.56 26.84 3.42
N ALA A 5 6.82 26.56 3.07
CA ALA A 5 7.28 26.52 1.69
C ALA A 5 6.46 25.45 0.93
N LYS A 6 5.85 25.84 -0.19
CA LYS A 6 5.06 24.94 -1.03
C LYS A 6 5.99 24.20 -1.99
N LEU A 7 5.93 22.87 -1.98
CA LEU A 7 6.72 22.03 -2.88
C LEU A 7 6.16 22.20 -4.30
N SER A 8 7.00 22.58 -5.26
CA SER A 8 6.58 22.65 -6.67
C SER A 8 6.40 21.24 -7.23
N ASN A 9 5.56 21.09 -8.25
CA ASN A 9 5.33 19.79 -8.87
C ASN A 9 6.62 19.23 -9.49
N SER A 10 7.34 20.04 -10.27
CA SER A 10 8.60 19.62 -10.89
C SER A 10 9.65 19.16 -9.87
N LEU A 11 9.81 19.87 -8.75
CA LEU A 11 10.75 19.44 -7.71
C LEU A 11 10.31 18.14 -7.03
N TYR A 12 9.00 17.95 -6.84
CA TYR A 12 8.49 16.70 -6.31
C TYR A 12 8.74 15.52 -7.24
N GLU A 13 8.47 15.64 -8.55
CA GLU A 13 8.67 14.53 -9.50
C GLU A 13 10.16 14.18 -9.60
N GLN A 14 11.04 15.18 -9.69
CA GLN A 14 12.48 14.97 -9.73
C GLN A 14 13.00 14.22 -8.50
N GLU A 15 12.58 14.63 -7.30
CA GLU A 15 13.00 13.99 -6.06
C GLU A 15 12.36 12.61 -5.88
N LEU A 16 11.13 12.43 -6.34
CA LEU A 16 10.47 11.12 -6.34
C LEU A 16 11.23 10.13 -7.23
N GLN A 17 11.59 10.53 -8.45
CA GLN A 17 12.35 9.70 -9.38
C GLN A 17 13.70 9.29 -8.78
N ARG A 18 14.41 10.25 -8.17
CA ARG A 18 15.67 9.97 -7.46
C ARG A 18 15.47 8.93 -6.36
N LEU A 19 14.44 9.08 -5.52
CA LEU A 19 14.14 8.16 -4.43
C LEU A 19 13.68 6.78 -4.94
N GLN A 20 12.94 6.71 -6.05
CA GLN A 20 12.53 5.45 -6.65
C GLN A 20 13.72 4.69 -7.24
N HIS A 21 14.70 5.39 -7.81
CA HIS A 21 15.97 4.78 -8.21
C HIS A 21 16.70 4.13 -7.02
N GLU A 22 16.75 4.81 -5.88
CA GLU A 22 17.30 4.24 -4.64
C GLU A 22 16.49 3.04 -4.13
N LEU A 23 15.16 3.06 -4.26
CA LEU A 23 14.32 1.90 -3.94
C LEU A 23 14.65 0.67 -4.80
N VAL A 24 15.01 0.86 -6.09
CA VAL A 24 15.45 -0.22 -6.97
C VAL A 24 16.79 -0.81 -6.49
N HIS A 25 17.74 0.03 -6.08
CA HIS A 25 18.99 -0.42 -5.47
C HIS A 25 18.74 -1.20 -4.18
N MET A 26 17.89 -0.67 -3.30
CA MET A 26 17.48 -1.35 -2.07
C MET A 26 16.82 -2.70 -2.36
N GLN A 27 15.90 -2.78 -3.32
CA GLN A 27 15.25 -4.04 -3.70
C GLN A 27 16.25 -5.07 -4.21
N ARG A 28 17.22 -4.65 -5.01
CA ARG A 28 18.29 -5.55 -5.47
C ARG A 28 19.12 -6.05 -4.30
N TRP A 29 19.47 -5.18 -3.37
CA TRP A 29 20.20 -5.58 -2.17
C TRP A 29 19.42 -6.60 -1.37
N VAL A 30 18.14 -6.34 -1.10
CA VAL A 30 17.25 -7.28 -0.39
C VAL A 30 17.26 -8.65 -1.05
N LYS A 31 17.08 -8.68 -2.38
CA LYS A 31 17.10 -9.92 -3.16
C LYS A 31 18.44 -10.66 -3.10
N THR A 32 19.55 -9.93 -3.15
CA THR A 32 20.90 -10.51 -3.23
C THR A 32 21.36 -11.04 -1.88
N THR A 33 21.05 -10.34 -0.79
CA THR A 33 21.42 -10.74 0.57
C THR A 33 20.44 -11.73 1.19
N GLY A 34 19.26 -11.90 0.59
CA GLY A 34 18.17 -12.69 1.18
C GLY A 34 17.49 -11.99 2.36
N ALA A 35 17.72 -10.68 2.55
CA ALA A 35 17.03 -9.91 3.57
C ALA A 35 15.50 -9.99 3.41
N ARG A 36 14.79 -9.78 4.51
CA ARG A 36 13.33 -9.91 4.57
C ARG A 36 12.76 -8.64 5.17
N VAL A 37 11.90 -7.95 4.43
CA VAL A 37 11.39 -6.63 4.81
C VAL A 37 9.87 -6.64 4.88
N VAL A 38 9.33 -6.17 6.00
CA VAL A 38 7.90 -5.92 6.20
C VAL A 38 7.70 -4.45 6.49
N ILE A 39 6.81 -3.80 5.74
CA ILE A 39 6.45 -2.40 5.94
C ILE A 39 4.94 -2.31 6.16
N VAL A 40 4.53 -1.88 7.35
CA VAL A 40 3.14 -1.69 7.74
C VAL A 40 2.72 -0.25 7.54
N PHE A 41 1.64 -0.04 6.78
CA PHE A 41 1.03 1.26 6.57
C PHE A 41 -0.31 1.32 7.29
N GLU A 42 -0.35 2.06 8.40
CA GLU A 42 -1.56 2.38 9.14
C GLU A 42 -1.85 3.88 9.13
N GLY A 43 -3.04 4.26 9.59
CA GLY A 43 -3.49 5.63 9.62
C GLY A 43 -4.94 5.79 9.20
N ARG A 44 -5.48 6.99 9.39
CA ARG A 44 -6.89 7.29 9.14
C ARG A 44 -7.30 7.05 7.70
N ASP A 45 -8.59 6.91 7.49
CA ASP A 45 -9.18 6.90 6.16
C ASP A 45 -8.86 8.21 5.46
N ALA A 46 -8.61 8.12 4.15
CA ALA A 46 -8.13 9.22 3.32
C ALA A 46 -6.78 9.87 3.69
N ALA A 47 -6.00 9.31 4.65
CA ALA A 47 -4.69 9.86 5.02
C ALA A 47 -3.64 9.77 3.89
N GLY A 48 -3.78 8.81 2.97
CA GLY A 48 -2.92 8.73 1.77
C GLY A 48 -2.00 7.51 1.69
N LYS A 49 -2.23 6.48 2.51
CA LYS A 49 -1.49 5.20 2.57
C LYS A 49 -1.28 4.56 1.19
N GLY A 50 -2.37 4.16 0.53
CA GLY A 50 -2.30 3.54 -0.81
C GLY A 50 -1.60 4.43 -1.86
N GLY A 51 -1.70 5.75 -1.73
CA GLY A 51 -0.97 6.67 -2.61
C GLY A 51 0.54 6.74 -2.35
N ALA A 52 1.00 6.43 -1.14
CA ALA A 52 2.42 6.25 -0.83
C ALA A 52 2.91 4.87 -1.26
N ILE A 53 2.14 3.82 -0.98
CA ILE A 53 2.42 2.45 -1.42
C ILE A 53 2.59 2.41 -2.94
N LYS A 54 1.65 3.01 -3.70
CA LYS A 54 1.73 3.10 -5.17
C LYS A 54 3.07 3.66 -5.63
N ARG A 55 3.52 4.78 -5.04
CA ARG A 55 4.78 5.43 -5.41
C ARG A 55 6.02 4.63 -4.99
N ILE A 56 5.94 3.85 -3.92
CA ILE A 56 7.01 2.94 -3.53
C ILE A 56 7.11 1.79 -4.54
N THR A 57 5.99 1.21 -4.95
CA THR A 57 5.98 -0.01 -5.78
C THR A 57 6.10 0.24 -7.27
N GLU A 58 5.88 1.47 -7.73
CA GLU A 58 5.80 1.87 -9.15
C GLU A 58 6.97 1.35 -10.01
N LEU A 59 8.22 1.49 -9.54
CA LEU A 59 9.41 1.04 -10.27
C LEU A 59 10.02 -0.27 -9.73
N LEU A 60 9.37 -0.90 -8.75
CA LEU A 60 9.89 -2.11 -8.13
C LEU A 60 9.44 -3.38 -8.85
N ASN A 61 10.31 -4.37 -8.92
CA ASN A 61 9.98 -5.67 -9.50
C ASN A 61 8.88 -6.36 -8.65
N PRO A 62 7.70 -6.67 -9.20
CA PRO A 62 6.58 -7.22 -8.44
C PRO A 62 6.81 -8.65 -7.93
N ARG A 63 7.85 -9.35 -8.43
CA ARG A 63 8.19 -10.70 -7.95
C ARG A 63 8.88 -10.72 -6.59
N SER A 64 9.54 -9.63 -6.21
CA SER A 64 10.24 -9.51 -4.93
C SER A 64 9.68 -8.38 -4.06
N CYS A 65 8.71 -7.61 -4.55
CA CYS A 65 7.99 -6.60 -3.79
C CYS A 65 6.49 -6.76 -4.03
N ARG A 66 5.73 -7.08 -2.98
CA ARG A 66 4.27 -7.27 -3.09
C ARG A 66 3.52 -6.47 -2.03
N VAL A 67 2.30 -6.09 -2.39
CA VAL A 67 1.35 -5.41 -1.52
C VAL A 67 0.34 -6.43 -0.99
N VAL A 68 0.07 -6.38 0.30
CA VAL A 68 -0.94 -7.18 0.99
C VAL A 68 -2.03 -6.22 1.45
N ALA A 69 -3.22 -6.37 0.89
CA ALA A 69 -4.42 -5.62 1.26
C ALA A 69 -5.53 -6.65 1.50
N LEU A 70 -5.63 -7.15 2.74
CA LEU A 70 -6.59 -8.22 3.06
C LEU A 70 -8.01 -7.67 3.18
N PRO A 71 -9.01 -8.40 2.65
CA PRO A 71 -10.41 -8.06 2.87
C PRO A 71 -10.83 -8.38 4.33
N VAL A 72 -12.11 -8.15 4.63
CA VAL A 72 -12.75 -8.56 5.89
C VAL A 72 -12.46 -10.05 6.14
N PRO A 73 -12.15 -10.46 7.39
CA PRO A 73 -11.92 -11.87 7.68
C PRO A 73 -13.17 -12.70 7.40
N THR A 74 -12.98 -13.83 6.71
CA THR A 74 -14.01 -14.86 6.51
C THR A 74 -14.44 -15.47 7.84
N GLU A 75 -15.60 -16.14 7.88
CA GLU A 75 -16.08 -16.84 9.10
C GLU A 75 -15.05 -17.83 9.65
N LYS A 76 -14.32 -18.51 8.77
CA LYS A 76 -13.22 -19.39 9.17
C LYS A 76 -12.07 -18.59 9.81
N GLU A 77 -11.64 -17.50 9.20
CA GLU A 77 -10.55 -16.67 9.74
C GLU A 77 -10.93 -15.99 11.07
N LYS A 78 -12.20 -15.66 11.29
CA LYS A 78 -12.71 -15.11 12.57
C LYS A 78 -12.52 -16.10 13.74
N THR A 79 -12.55 -17.40 13.46
CA THR A 79 -12.35 -18.47 14.47
C THR A 79 -10.90 -18.92 14.62
N GLN A 80 -9.99 -18.43 13.77
CA GLN A 80 -8.56 -18.72 13.86
C GLN A 80 -7.87 -17.82 14.89
N TRP A 81 -6.61 -18.16 15.19
CA TRP A 81 -5.74 -17.22 15.86
C TRP A 81 -5.56 -15.97 14.99
N TYR A 82 -5.77 -14.79 15.56
CA TYR A 82 -5.90 -13.54 14.80
C TYR A 82 -4.72 -13.24 13.85
N PHE A 83 -3.49 -13.53 14.27
CA PHE A 83 -2.30 -13.27 13.46
C PHE A 83 -2.11 -14.27 12.31
N GLN A 84 -2.80 -15.43 12.35
CA GLN A 84 -2.58 -16.55 11.43
C GLN A 84 -2.76 -16.15 9.96
N ARG A 85 -3.79 -15.37 9.63
CA ARG A 85 -4.03 -14.90 8.26
C ARG A 85 -2.92 -13.98 7.76
N TYR A 86 -2.35 -13.15 8.64
CA TYR A 86 -1.28 -12.21 8.27
C TYR A 86 0.06 -12.92 8.10
N ILE A 87 0.34 -13.94 8.92
CA ILE A 87 1.58 -14.72 8.88
C ILE A 87 1.79 -15.40 7.53
N GLN A 88 0.71 -15.85 6.89
CA GLN A 88 0.76 -16.46 5.55
C GLN A 88 1.34 -15.52 4.48
N HIS A 89 1.33 -14.21 4.75
CA HIS A 89 1.81 -13.19 3.84
C HIS A 89 3.16 -12.58 4.25
N LEU A 90 3.86 -13.12 5.25
CA LEU A 90 5.20 -12.67 5.61
C LEU A 90 6.23 -12.97 4.47
N PRO A 91 7.33 -12.21 4.39
CA PRO A 91 8.33 -12.36 3.34
C PRO A 91 9.16 -13.65 3.50
N SER A 92 9.41 -14.30 2.36
CA SER A 92 10.54 -15.22 2.19
C SER A 92 11.84 -14.45 1.93
N ALA A 93 12.99 -15.15 1.95
CA ALA A 93 14.29 -14.54 1.70
C ALA A 93 14.31 -13.75 0.38
N GLY A 94 14.70 -12.48 0.46
CA GLY A 94 14.76 -11.57 -0.70
C GLY A 94 13.45 -10.88 -1.05
N GLU A 95 12.43 -10.96 -0.19
CA GLU A 95 11.13 -10.33 -0.40
C GLU A 95 10.92 -9.07 0.47
N ILE A 96 10.21 -8.11 -0.12
CA ILE A 96 9.65 -6.92 0.53
C ILE A 96 8.13 -7.05 0.49
N VAL A 97 7.49 -6.94 1.66
CA VAL A 97 6.03 -7.01 1.79
C VAL A 97 5.51 -5.72 2.39
N LEU A 98 4.61 -5.05 1.67
CA LEU A 98 3.94 -3.83 2.09
C LEU A 98 2.51 -4.17 2.50
N PHE A 99 2.17 -3.94 3.76
CA PHE A 99 0.83 -4.14 4.29
C PHE A 99 0.04 -2.83 4.20
N ASP A 100 -0.97 -2.76 3.31
CA ASP A 100 -1.98 -1.68 3.32
C ASP A 100 -3.07 -2.05 4.32
N ARG A 101 -2.93 -1.50 5.53
CA ARG A 101 -3.46 -2.07 6.78
C ARG A 101 -2.86 -3.43 7.11
N SER A 102 -3.00 -3.83 8.36
CA SER A 102 -2.29 -4.97 8.94
C SER A 102 -3.07 -5.61 10.09
N TRP A 103 -2.39 -6.39 10.92
CA TRP A 103 -2.92 -6.85 12.21
C TRP A 103 -3.36 -5.70 13.13
N TYR A 104 -2.95 -4.46 12.87
CA TYR A 104 -3.44 -3.29 13.60
C TYR A 104 -4.90 -2.90 13.31
N ASN A 105 -5.58 -3.59 12.39
CA ASN A 105 -7.04 -3.47 12.25
C ASN A 105 -7.76 -3.65 13.60
N ARG A 106 -7.30 -4.60 14.43
CA ARG A 106 -7.85 -4.82 15.78
C ARG A 106 -7.66 -3.65 16.72
N ALA A 107 -6.54 -2.93 16.61
CA ALA A 107 -6.27 -1.76 17.43
C ALA A 107 -7.03 -0.49 16.99
N GLY A 108 -7.57 -0.49 15.77
CA GLY A 108 -8.26 0.65 15.19
C GLY A 108 -9.72 0.35 14.90
N VAL A 109 -10.01 -0.07 13.66
CA VAL A 109 -11.37 -0.22 13.15
C VAL A 109 -12.18 -1.23 13.95
N GLU A 110 -11.64 -2.40 14.29
CA GLU A 110 -12.42 -3.42 15.00
C GLU A 110 -12.79 -2.97 16.41
N LYS A 111 -11.92 -2.20 17.08
CA LYS A 111 -12.19 -1.66 18.41
C LYS A 111 -13.23 -0.55 18.38
N VAL A 112 -13.10 0.39 17.46
CA VAL A 112 -14.01 1.55 17.38
C VAL A 112 -15.41 1.13 16.94
N MET A 113 -15.51 0.10 16.10
CA MET A 113 -16.75 -0.31 15.45
C MET A 113 -17.36 -1.57 16.06
N GLY A 114 -16.76 -2.10 17.12
CA GLY A 114 -17.30 -3.25 17.85
C GLY A 114 -17.17 -4.59 17.12
N PHE A 115 -16.23 -4.73 16.18
CA PHE A 115 -16.00 -6.00 15.46
C PHE A 115 -15.12 -6.99 16.24
N CYS A 116 -14.62 -6.58 17.40
CA CYS A 116 -13.92 -7.46 18.33
C CYS A 116 -14.42 -7.21 19.76
N THR A 117 -14.34 -8.24 20.60
CA THR A 117 -14.65 -8.09 22.03
C THR A 117 -13.55 -7.33 22.76
N ASP A 118 -13.88 -6.74 23.91
CA ASP A 118 -12.89 -6.05 24.75
C ASP A 118 -11.76 -6.99 25.22
N GLU A 119 -12.07 -8.27 25.40
CA GLU A 119 -11.10 -9.31 25.71
C GLU A 119 -10.13 -9.55 24.54
N GLN A 120 -10.66 -9.72 23.32
CA GLN A 120 -9.85 -9.89 22.10
C GLN A 120 -8.95 -8.68 21.84
N TYR A 121 -9.48 -7.46 22.03
CA TYR A 121 -8.71 -6.22 21.93
C TYR A 121 -7.59 -6.18 22.97
N SER A 122 -7.91 -6.42 24.24
CA SER A 122 -6.94 -6.39 25.34
C SER A 122 -5.85 -7.45 25.17
N TYR A 123 -6.22 -8.65 24.70
CA TYR A 123 -5.28 -9.70 24.35
C TYR A 123 -4.35 -9.26 23.21
N PHE A 124 -4.89 -8.71 22.13
CA PHE A 124 -4.11 -8.21 21.00
C PHE A 124 -3.09 -7.16 21.43
N MET A 125 -3.48 -6.20 22.28
CA MET A 125 -2.60 -5.13 22.74
C MET A 125 -1.40 -5.63 23.54
N ARG A 126 -1.52 -6.79 24.21
CA ARG A 126 -0.40 -7.47 24.89
C ARG A 126 0.41 -8.35 23.95
N ALA A 127 -0.26 -9.10 23.07
CA ALA A 127 0.38 -10.09 22.20
C ALA A 127 1.12 -9.47 21.01
N CYS A 128 0.66 -8.31 20.51
CA CYS A 128 1.20 -7.69 19.29
C CYS A 128 2.70 -7.33 19.42
N PRO A 129 3.18 -6.66 20.48
CA PRO A 129 4.61 -6.42 20.65
C PRO A 129 5.46 -7.70 20.72
N GLU A 130 4.93 -8.76 21.33
CA GLU A 130 5.61 -10.06 21.40
C GLU A 130 5.70 -10.73 20.02
N PHE A 131 4.60 -10.70 19.27
CA PHE A 131 4.55 -11.17 17.89
C PHE A 131 5.58 -10.46 17.01
N GLU A 132 5.62 -9.13 17.06
CA GLU A 132 6.59 -8.33 16.31
C GLU A 132 8.04 -8.61 16.73
N ALA A 133 8.27 -8.80 18.04
CA ALA A 133 9.59 -9.16 18.54
C ALA A 133 10.07 -10.52 18.02
N LEU A 134 9.17 -11.50 17.84
CA LEU A 134 9.52 -12.78 17.23
C LEU A 134 9.94 -12.60 15.77
N LEU A 135 9.22 -11.80 14.98
CA LEU A 135 9.57 -11.52 13.58
C LEU A 135 10.95 -10.85 13.47
N ILE A 136 11.20 -9.84 14.31
CA ILE A 136 12.45 -9.09 14.27
C ILE A 136 13.63 -9.95 14.72
N ARG A 137 13.45 -10.79 15.75
CA ARG A 137 14.50 -11.72 16.21
C ARG A 137 14.85 -12.77 15.17
N ASP A 138 13.88 -13.20 14.37
CA ASP A 138 14.11 -14.10 13.23
C ASP A 138 14.90 -13.42 12.09
N GLY A 139 14.99 -12.08 12.08
CA GLY A 139 15.76 -11.30 11.11
C GLY A 139 14.89 -10.57 10.08
N ILE A 140 13.58 -10.44 10.31
CA ILE A 140 12.71 -9.59 9.50
C ILE A 140 12.90 -8.13 9.91
N THR A 141 13.23 -7.28 8.95
CA THR A 141 13.20 -5.82 9.16
C THR A 141 11.74 -5.36 9.12
N LEU A 142 11.20 -4.95 10.27
CA LEU A 142 9.82 -4.48 10.41
C LEU A 142 9.78 -2.95 10.58
N LEU A 143 9.14 -2.26 9.64
CA LEU A 143 8.89 -0.82 9.71
C LEU A 143 7.39 -0.53 9.82
N LYS A 144 6.99 0.36 10.73
CA LYS A 144 5.59 0.70 10.97
C LYS A 144 5.35 2.19 10.81
N TYR A 145 4.44 2.57 9.92
CA TYR A 145 4.13 3.95 9.60
C TYR A 145 2.68 4.29 9.89
N TRP A 146 2.46 5.37 10.66
CA TRP A 146 1.15 5.95 10.88
C TRP A 146 1.00 7.24 10.08
N PHE A 147 0.12 7.25 9.08
CA PHE A 147 -0.20 8.42 8.29
C PHE A 147 -1.19 9.30 9.06
N SER A 148 -0.69 10.43 9.56
CA SER A 148 -1.47 11.42 10.32
C SER A 148 -1.99 12.49 9.39
N VAL A 149 -3.31 12.68 9.37
CA VAL A 149 -3.98 13.75 8.63
C VAL A 149 -4.80 14.58 9.61
N SER A 150 -4.86 15.89 9.42
CA SER A 150 -5.71 16.79 10.19
C SER A 150 -7.19 16.56 9.87
N GLU A 151 -8.07 16.90 10.81
CA GLU A 151 -9.52 16.77 10.64
C GLU A 151 -10.01 17.57 9.42
N GLU A 152 -9.52 18.81 9.29
CA GLU A 152 -9.86 19.71 8.19
C GLU A 152 -9.47 19.14 6.82
N GLU A 153 -8.26 18.59 6.69
CA GLU A 153 -7.78 18.01 5.44
C GLU A 153 -8.47 16.65 5.16
N GLN A 154 -8.79 15.87 6.19
CA GLN A 154 -9.58 14.65 6.02
C GLN A 154 -10.96 14.96 5.44
N GLU A 155 -11.67 15.93 6.03
CA GLU A 155 -12.99 16.37 5.58
C GLU A 155 -12.97 16.85 4.13
N LYS A 156 -11.95 17.65 3.78
CA LYS A 156 -11.75 18.14 2.41
C LYS A 156 -11.52 17.00 1.42
N ARG A 157 -10.75 15.97 1.80
CA ARG A 157 -10.52 14.79 0.96
C ARG A 157 -11.77 13.95 0.78
N PHE A 158 -12.59 13.80 1.82
CA PHE A 158 -13.89 13.15 1.70
C PHE A 158 -14.78 13.86 0.70
N LYS A 159 -14.97 15.18 0.83
CA LYS A 159 -15.76 15.97 -0.12
C LYS A 159 -15.24 15.85 -1.55
N SER A 160 -13.92 15.92 -1.74
CA SER A 160 -13.30 15.75 -3.05
C SER A 160 -13.59 14.38 -3.66
N ARG A 161 -13.51 13.29 -2.88
CA ARG A 161 -13.78 11.93 -3.35
C ARG A 161 -15.25 11.70 -3.69
N ILE A 162 -16.19 12.30 -2.95
CA ILE A 162 -17.63 12.22 -3.23
C ILE A 162 -17.96 12.89 -4.58
N ASN A 163 -17.32 14.03 -4.84
CA ASN A 163 -17.61 14.86 -6.01
C ASN A 163 -16.88 14.39 -7.28
N GLU A 164 -15.87 13.53 -7.17
CA GLU A 164 -15.02 13.10 -8.29
C GLU A 164 -15.32 11.64 -8.69
N PRO A 165 -15.91 11.40 -9.88
CA PRO A 165 -16.36 10.07 -10.29
C PRO A 165 -15.27 8.99 -10.27
N THR A 166 -14.03 9.35 -10.62
CA THR A 166 -12.88 8.43 -10.66
C THR A 166 -12.41 8.00 -9.27
N LYS A 167 -12.79 8.74 -8.21
CA LYS A 167 -12.37 8.47 -6.83
C LYS A 167 -13.52 8.00 -5.94
N ARG A 168 -14.74 7.93 -6.48
CA ARG A 168 -15.95 7.57 -5.73
C ARG A 168 -15.89 6.16 -5.15
N TRP A 169 -15.27 5.22 -5.86
CA TRP A 169 -15.05 3.85 -5.39
C TRP A 169 -14.19 3.77 -4.12
N LYS A 170 -13.41 4.82 -3.80
CA LYS A 170 -12.58 4.91 -2.59
C LYS A 170 -13.34 5.36 -1.34
N ILE A 171 -14.67 5.39 -1.38
CA ILE A 171 -15.53 5.70 -0.23
C ILE A 171 -16.49 4.52 -0.04
N SER A 172 -16.36 3.88 1.11
CA SER A 172 -17.29 2.88 1.62
C SER A 172 -18.30 3.52 2.58
N PRO A 173 -19.45 2.86 2.85
CA PRO A 173 -20.36 3.25 3.93
C PRO A 173 -19.64 3.35 5.29
N MET A 174 -18.66 2.48 5.51
CA MET A 174 -17.82 2.45 6.70
C MET A 174 -17.01 3.74 6.89
N ASP A 175 -16.49 4.32 5.80
CA ASP A 175 -15.76 5.59 5.86
C ASP A 175 -16.65 6.77 6.30
N MET A 176 -17.96 6.69 6.04
CA MET A 176 -18.93 7.70 6.49
C MET A 176 -19.23 7.59 7.98
N GLN A 177 -19.27 6.37 8.51
CA GLN A 177 -19.35 6.12 9.95
C GLN A 177 -18.04 6.51 10.64
N SER A 178 -16.88 6.21 10.05
CA SER A 178 -15.58 6.49 10.66
C SER A 178 -15.34 7.98 10.89
N ARG A 179 -15.91 8.83 10.04
CA ARG A 179 -15.97 10.28 10.22
C ARG A 179 -16.65 10.70 11.53
N GLN A 180 -17.76 10.05 11.91
CA GLN A 180 -18.49 10.38 13.15
C GLN A 180 -17.69 10.00 14.40
N HIS A 181 -16.85 8.97 14.28
CA HIS A 181 -16.01 8.44 15.36
C HIS A 181 -14.59 9.02 15.42
N TRP A 182 -14.38 10.27 14.96
CA TRP A 182 -13.06 10.90 14.90
C TRP A 182 -12.28 10.81 16.23
N VAL A 183 -12.96 11.12 17.35
CA VAL A 183 -12.38 11.11 18.70
C VAL A 183 -12.07 9.69 19.15
N ASP A 184 -12.94 8.72 18.86
CA ASP A 184 -12.73 7.32 19.26
C ASP A 184 -11.55 6.70 18.52
N TYR A 185 -11.40 6.98 17.21
CA TYR A 185 -10.18 6.63 16.47
C TYR A 185 -8.94 7.33 17.01
N SER A 186 -9.06 8.56 17.51
CA SER A 186 -7.95 9.27 18.16
C SER A 186 -7.49 8.53 19.43
N ARG A 187 -8.44 8.16 20.29
CA ARG A 187 -8.18 7.39 21.52
C ARG A 187 -7.61 6.00 21.22
N ALA A 188 -8.15 5.33 20.22
CA ALA A 188 -7.69 4.01 19.78
C ALA A 188 -6.24 4.08 19.29
N LYS A 189 -5.90 5.06 18.45
CA LYS A 189 -4.51 5.32 18.01
C LYS A 189 -3.58 5.63 19.18
N ASP A 190 -3.95 6.55 20.07
CA ASP A 190 -3.08 6.92 21.20
C ASP A 190 -2.82 5.71 22.12
N THR A 191 -3.82 4.86 22.32
CA THR A 191 -3.67 3.60 23.05
C THR A 191 -2.80 2.61 22.29
N MET A 192 -3.02 2.42 20.98
CA MET A 192 -2.19 1.59 20.11
C MET A 192 -0.71 1.96 20.20
N LEU A 193 -0.38 3.24 20.05
CA LEU A 193 1.00 3.74 20.16
C LEU A 193 1.56 3.48 21.55
N LYS A 194 0.80 3.76 22.62
CA LYS A 194 1.26 3.53 24.00
C LYS A 194 1.71 2.09 24.27
N TYR A 195 1.00 1.09 23.74
CA TYR A 195 1.31 -0.32 23.99
C TYR A 195 2.31 -0.92 22.98
N THR A 196 2.35 -0.40 21.75
CA THR A 196 3.07 -1.07 20.65
C THR A 196 4.18 -0.24 20.01
N ASP A 197 4.38 1.00 20.43
CA ASP A 197 5.57 1.78 20.12
C ASP A 197 6.71 1.36 21.05
N THR A 198 7.48 0.37 20.61
CA THR A 198 8.59 -0.18 21.40
C THR A 198 9.92 0.23 20.79
N LYS A 199 11.00 0.18 21.58
CA LYS A 199 12.35 0.45 21.04
C LYS A 199 12.75 -0.52 19.92
N LEU A 200 12.24 -1.75 19.96
CA LEU A 200 12.52 -2.79 18.97
C LEU A 200 11.69 -2.60 17.70
N SER A 201 10.42 -2.21 17.84
CA SER A 201 9.50 -1.95 16.74
C SER A 201 8.80 -0.59 16.96
N PRO A 202 9.48 0.52 16.60
CA PRO A 202 8.95 1.85 16.79
C PRO A 202 7.86 2.20 15.77
N TRP A 203 7.02 3.16 16.12
CA TRP A 203 6.06 3.78 15.20
C TRP A 203 6.59 5.08 14.63
N TYR A 204 6.56 5.21 13.30
CA TYR A 204 6.93 6.44 12.61
C TYR A 204 5.70 7.20 12.14
N ILE A 205 5.52 8.42 12.65
CA ILE A 205 4.39 9.28 12.27
C ILE A 205 4.73 10.06 11.01
N VAL A 206 3.90 9.93 9.97
CA VAL A 206 4.03 10.66 8.70
C VAL A 206 2.98 11.77 8.67
N ASP A 207 3.41 13.04 8.71
CA ASP A 207 2.52 14.18 8.45
C ASP A 207 2.07 14.11 6.98
N SER A 208 0.78 13.84 6.80
CA SER A 208 0.20 13.49 5.51
C SER A 208 -0.77 14.53 4.96
N ASP A 209 -0.86 15.72 5.57
CA ASP A 209 -1.71 16.81 5.05
C ASP A 209 -1.29 17.21 3.63
N ASP A 210 0.02 17.30 3.38
CA ASP A 210 0.59 17.43 2.05
C ASP A 210 1.03 16.04 1.54
N LYS A 211 0.22 15.46 0.65
CA LYS A 211 0.47 14.11 0.08
C LYS A 211 1.85 13.99 -0.57
N LYS A 212 2.32 15.04 -1.25
CA LYS A 212 3.59 15.00 -1.98
C LYS A 212 4.75 14.92 -1.00
N LYS A 213 4.75 15.76 0.04
CA LYS A 213 5.75 15.70 1.12
C LYS A 213 5.72 14.39 1.88
N ALA A 214 4.52 13.90 2.19
CA ALA A 214 4.33 12.64 2.91
C ALA A 214 4.99 11.45 2.18
N ARG A 215 4.80 11.38 0.86
CA ARG A 215 5.41 10.35 0.00
C ARG A 215 6.94 10.43 0.03
N LEU A 216 7.51 11.60 -0.26
CA LEU A 216 8.97 11.78 -0.29
C LEU A 216 9.60 11.46 1.07
N ASN A 217 9.02 11.98 2.16
CA ASN A 217 9.54 11.75 3.51
C ASN A 217 9.41 10.29 3.93
N CYS A 218 8.31 9.62 3.59
CA CYS A 218 8.13 8.20 3.90
C CYS A 218 9.15 7.35 3.14
N ILE A 219 9.32 7.55 1.84
CA ILE A 219 10.29 6.81 1.02
C ILE A 219 11.72 7.06 1.52
N SER A 220 12.08 8.33 1.71
CA SER A 220 13.40 8.72 2.25
C SER A 220 13.68 8.05 3.60
N HIS A 221 12.68 8.01 4.49
CA HIS A 221 12.82 7.34 5.78
C HIS A 221 12.98 5.82 5.63
N ILE A 222 12.19 5.16 4.76
CA ILE A 222 12.34 3.72 4.47
C ILE A 222 13.79 3.41 4.06
N LEU A 223 14.32 4.18 3.11
CA LEU A 223 15.69 4.04 2.62
C LEU A 223 16.72 4.26 3.73
N SER A 224 16.48 5.17 4.68
CA SER A 224 17.40 5.39 5.80
C SER A 224 17.38 4.29 6.87
N GLN A 225 16.28 3.54 6.98
CA GLN A 225 16.14 2.48 7.99
C GLN A 225 16.67 1.13 7.51
N ILE A 226 16.76 0.92 6.20
CA ILE A 226 17.24 -0.34 5.62
C ILE A 226 18.72 -0.17 5.25
N PRO A 227 19.63 -1.01 5.76
CA PRO A 227 21.07 -0.87 5.53
C PRO A 227 21.47 -1.46 4.17
N TYR A 228 20.88 -0.95 3.08
CA TYR A 228 21.20 -1.43 1.74
C TYR A 228 22.52 -0.85 1.23
N GLU A 229 23.16 -1.62 0.36
CA GLU A 229 24.40 -1.25 -0.32
C GLU A 229 24.18 -1.23 -1.83
N HIS A 230 24.92 -0.35 -2.52
CA HIS A 230 24.92 -0.34 -3.98
C HIS A 230 25.81 -1.48 -4.50
N TYR A 231 25.22 -2.36 -5.29
CA TYR A 231 25.96 -3.37 -6.05
C TYR A 231 26.25 -2.87 -7.47
N GLU A 232 27.47 -3.12 -7.94
CA GLU A 232 27.84 -2.87 -9.33
C GLU A 232 27.01 -3.75 -10.27
N ILE A 233 26.48 -3.12 -11.32
CA ILE A 233 25.76 -3.82 -12.38
C ILE A 233 26.79 -4.19 -13.44
N PRO A 234 27.08 -5.48 -13.69
CA PRO A 234 27.92 -5.83 -14.82
C PRO A 234 27.24 -5.35 -16.10
N ALA A 235 28.02 -4.74 -16.99
CA ALA A 235 27.51 -4.33 -18.30
C ALA A 235 26.97 -5.55 -19.04
N LEU A 236 25.72 -5.46 -19.52
CA LEU A 236 25.11 -6.50 -20.34
C LEU A 236 25.50 -6.24 -21.80
N GLU A 237 26.14 -7.22 -22.42
CA GLU A 237 26.41 -7.19 -23.86
C GLU A 237 25.29 -7.92 -24.61
N LEU A 238 24.74 -7.27 -25.63
CA LEU A 238 23.76 -7.90 -26.51
C LEU A 238 24.50 -8.78 -27.51
N ALA A 239 24.30 -10.10 -27.40
CA ALA A 239 24.75 -11.05 -28.41
C ALA A 239 24.09 -10.73 -29.76
N PRO A 240 24.78 -10.97 -30.89
CA PRO A 240 24.16 -10.81 -32.21
C PRO A 240 22.95 -11.73 -32.34
N LEU A 241 21.96 -11.27 -33.11
CA LEU A 241 20.78 -12.06 -33.44
C LEU A 241 21.19 -13.35 -34.17
N GLN A 242 20.43 -14.43 -33.94
CA GLN A 242 20.59 -15.67 -34.68
C GLN A 242 20.08 -15.47 -36.12
N ASP A 243 20.94 -15.79 -37.09
CA ASP A 243 20.52 -15.96 -38.48
C ASP A 243 20.01 -17.39 -38.67
N ASP A 244 18.71 -17.53 -38.94
CA ASP A 244 18.07 -18.81 -39.27
C ASP A 244 17.29 -18.68 -40.58
N ASP A 245 17.91 -19.10 -41.67
CA ASP A 245 17.33 -19.10 -43.01
C ASP A 245 16.21 -20.15 -43.18
N THR A 246 16.00 -21.02 -42.19
CA THR A 246 14.97 -22.09 -42.23
C THR A 246 13.64 -21.66 -41.60
N TYR A 247 13.64 -20.61 -40.79
CA TYR A 247 12.44 -20.10 -40.14
C TYR A 247 11.64 -19.18 -41.08
N LEU A 248 10.51 -19.70 -41.59
CA LEU A 248 9.55 -18.91 -42.34
C LEU A 248 8.47 -18.38 -41.39
N ARG A 249 8.52 -17.06 -41.11
CA ARG A 249 7.47 -16.39 -40.33
C ARG A 249 6.13 -16.45 -41.10
N PRO A 250 5.00 -16.77 -40.44
CA PRO A 250 3.69 -16.72 -41.07
C PRO A 250 3.38 -15.33 -41.66
N PRO A 251 2.64 -15.26 -42.78
CA PRO A 251 2.27 -13.98 -43.37
C PRO A 251 1.52 -13.08 -42.39
N VAL A 252 1.88 -11.79 -42.37
CA VAL A 252 1.33 -10.79 -41.45
C VAL A 252 -0.20 -10.69 -41.53
N HIS A 253 -0.78 -10.90 -42.71
CA HIS A 253 -2.23 -10.78 -42.96
C HIS A 253 -3.06 -11.96 -42.39
N GLU A 254 -2.41 -13.05 -42.01
CA GLU A 254 -3.08 -14.18 -41.33
C GLU A 254 -3.20 -13.96 -39.82
N GLN A 255 -2.52 -12.94 -39.28
CA GLN A 255 -2.53 -12.61 -37.86
C GLN A 255 -3.65 -11.62 -37.53
N SER A 256 -4.29 -11.81 -36.37
CA SER A 256 -5.31 -10.90 -35.85
C SER A 256 -4.65 -9.77 -35.06
N TRP A 257 -4.44 -8.62 -35.70
CA TRP A 257 -3.80 -7.45 -35.08
C TRP A 257 -4.79 -6.63 -34.25
N VAL A 258 -4.30 -6.07 -33.15
CA VAL A 258 -5.04 -5.07 -32.38
C VAL A 258 -5.17 -3.79 -33.22
N PRO A 259 -6.37 -3.18 -33.32
CA PRO A 259 -6.55 -1.93 -34.04
C PRO A 259 -5.63 -0.82 -33.52
N ASP A 260 -4.91 -0.17 -34.44
CA ASP A 260 -3.99 0.92 -34.12
C ASP A 260 -4.73 2.26 -33.94
N ILE A 261 -5.44 2.36 -32.83
CA ILE A 261 -6.17 3.58 -32.45
C ILE A 261 -5.20 4.74 -32.18
N ALA A 262 -4.00 4.45 -31.68
CA ALA A 262 -3.00 5.46 -31.34
C ALA A 262 -2.60 6.30 -32.57
N THR A 263 -2.24 5.63 -33.67
CA THR A 263 -1.91 6.30 -34.93
C THR A 263 -3.10 7.06 -35.51
N GLU A 264 -4.32 6.54 -35.38
CA GLU A 264 -5.53 7.25 -35.81
C GLU A 264 -5.75 8.55 -35.03
N LEU A 265 -5.57 8.51 -33.71
CA LEU A 265 -5.69 9.67 -32.84
C LEU A 265 -4.62 10.71 -33.15
N ALA A 266 -3.35 10.29 -33.33
CA ALA A 266 -2.26 11.18 -33.71
C ALA A 266 -2.57 11.92 -35.04
N LYS A 267 -3.05 11.19 -36.05
CA LYS A 267 -3.48 11.76 -37.34
C LYS A 267 -4.63 12.76 -37.18
N LYS A 268 -5.60 12.49 -36.32
CA LYS A 268 -6.72 13.42 -36.02
C LYS A 268 -6.21 14.69 -35.34
N TYR A 269 -5.30 14.55 -34.38
CA TYR A 269 -4.70 15.66 -33.65
C TYR A 269 -3.87 16.57 -34.56
N GLU A 270 -2.99 16.00 -35.39
CA GLU A 270 -2.22 16.78 -36.36
C GLU A 270 -3.10 17.60 -37.30
N LYS A 271 -4.19 17.00 -37.80
CA LYS A 271 -5.16 17.69 -38.67
C LYS A 271 -5.84 18.86 -37.95
N LYS A 272 -6.17 18.70 -36.66
CA LYS A 272 -6.72 19.76 -35.81
C LYS A 272 -5.72 20.91 -35.64
N CYS A 273 -4.48 20.61 -35.24
CA CYS A 273 -3.41 21.60 -35.08
C CYS A 273 -3.14 22.37 -36.40
N LYS A 274 -3.11 21.67 -37.55
CA LYS A 274 -2.96 22.29 -38.87
C LYS A 274 -4.15 23.22 -39.23
N LYS A 275 -5.37 22.86 -38.83
CA LYS A 275 -6.59 23.69 -39.03
C LYS A 275 -6.59 24.93 -38.14
N ASP A 276 -6.14 24.80 -36.89
CA ASP A 276 -6.06 25.90 -35.93
C ASP A 276 -4.94 26.89 -36.28
N LYS A 277 -3.79 26.41 -36.76
CA LYS A 277 -2.73 27.28 -37.34
C LYS A 277 -3.23 28.06 -38.56
N LYS A 278 -4.03 27.44 -39.46
CA LYS A 278 -4.66 28.13 -40.60
C LYS A 278 -5.69 29.19 -40.17
N LYS A 279 -6.51 28.91 -39.15
CA LYS A 279 -7.47 29.88 -38.58
C LYS A 279 -6.78 31.06 -37.90
N LYS A 280 -5.70 30.84 -37.14
CA LYS A 280 -4.90 31.91 -36.52
C LYS A 280 -4.24 32.80 -37.59
N LYS A 281 -3.73 32.23 -38.69
CA LYS A 281 -3.16 32.99 -39.82
C LYS A 281 -4.22 33.86 -40.53
N GLY A 282 -5.39 33.30 -40.82
CA GLY A 282 -6.51 34.07 -41.42
C GLY A 282 -7.16 35.13 -40.51
N LYS A 283 -6.96 35.05 -39.18
CA LYS A 283 -7.37 36.11 -38.23
C LYS A 283 -6.32 37.23 -38.15
N LYS A 284 -5.03 36.91 -38.24
CA LYS A 284 -3.93 37.90 -38.26
C LYS A 284 -3.98 38.76 -39.53
N ASP A 285 -4.33 38.16 -40.66
CA ASP A 285 -4.48 38.87 -41.94
C ASP A 285 -5.71 39.82 -41.99
N LYS A 286 -6.65 39.71 -41.03
CA LYS A 286 -7.85 40.57 -40.91
C LYS A 286 -7.78 41.63 -39.80
N ALA A 287 -6.74 41.62 -38.96
CA ALA A 287 -6.61 42.53 -37.81
C ALA A 287 -5.83 43.84 -38.13
N HIS A 288 -5.61 44.14 -39.41
CA HIS A 288 -5.04 45.41 -39.85
C HIS A 288 -6.14 46.27 -40.51
N LYS A 289 -7.14 46.67 -39.71
CA LYS A 289 -8.02 47.84 -39.96
C LYS A 289 -8.80 48.17 -38.68
N ASP A 290 -8.59 49.40 -38.25
CA ASP A 290 -9.29 50.23 -37.25
C ASP A 290 -9.06 49.97 -35.75
N PRO A 291 -8.60 51.00 -34.99
CA PRO A 291 -8.55 51.00 -33.53
C PRO A 291 -9.80 51.71 -32.97
N HIS A 292 -10.53 51.08 -32.05
CA HIS A 292 -11.25 51.75 -30.95
C HIS A 292 -11.85 50.71 -29.98
N ASP A 293 -11.52 50.89 -28.70
CA ASP A 293 -12.24 50.62 -27.44
C ASP A 293 -13.00 49.30 -27.22
N ASN A 294 -12.55 48.50 -26.24
CA ASN A 294 -13.26 48.34 -24.95
C ASN A 294 -12.52 47.35 -24.01
N GLU A 295 -12.36 47.79 -22.75
CA GLU A 295 -12.14 46.95 -21.58
C GLU A 295 -13.41 46.14 -21.26
N PHE A 296 -13.26 44.84 -20.93
CA PHE A 296 -13.70 44.18 -19.69
C PHE A 296 -13.82 42.65 -19.86
N ASP A 297 -13.15 41.97 -18.93
CA ASP A 297 -13.31 40.62 -18.37
C ASP A 297 -13.53 39.39 -19.26
N ASN A 298 -12.52 38.51 -19.27
CA ASN A 298 -12.71 37.06 -19.20
C ASN A 298 -11.50 36.40 -18.53
N GLU A 299 -11.64 36.09 -17.25
CA GLU A 299 -10.88 35.05 -16.58
C GLU A 299 -11.23 33.67 -17.18
N GLN A 300 -10.24 32.76 -17.13
CA GLN A 300 -10.35 31.31 -17.41
C GLN A 300 -10.60 30.87 -18.86
N TYR A 301 -9.56 31.04 -19.69
CA TYR A 301 -9.17 29.97 -20.62
C TYR A 301 -7.68 30.10 -20.92
N VAL A 302 -6.87 29.15 -20.43
CA VAL A 302 -5.47 29.00 -20.87
C VAL A 302 -5.48 27.86 -21.89
N PRO A 303 -5.48 28.13 -23.22
CA PRO A 303 -5.24 27.08 -24.18
C PRO A 303 -3.80 26.59 -23.99
N PHE A 304 -3.61 25.29 -23.85
CA PHE A 304 -2.28 24.68 -23.92
C PHE A 304 -1.69 25.01 -25.30
N GLU A 305 -0.78 25.97 -25.37
CA GLU A 305 -0.12 26.35 -26.61
C GLU A 305 0.91 25.27 -26.97
N CYS A 306 0.93 24.82 -28.23
CA CYS A 306 2.09 24.09 -28.75
C CYS A 306 3.30 25.03 -28.71
N SER A 307 4.13 24.95 -27.67
CA SER A 307 5.41 25.65 -27.64
C SER A 307 6.36 25.00 -28.63
N GLU A 308 6.90 25.79 -29.56
CA GLU A 308 7.89 25.35 -30.57
C GLU A 308 9.33 25.24 -29.99
N ASN A 309 9.51 25.34 -28.66
CA ASN A 309 10.81 25.25 -27.99
C ASN A 309 10.85 24.11 -26.94
N ALA A 310 10.53 22.89 -27.35
CA ALA A 310 11.00 21.72 -26.61
C ALA A 310 12.46 21.46 -27.01
N ASP A 311 13.37 21.55 -26.05
CA ASP A 311 14.76 21.16 -26.20
C ASP A 311 14.83 19.68 -26.63
N PRO A 312 15.48 19.30 -27.75
CA PRO A 312 15.40 17.94 -28.29
C PRO A 312 16.17 16.88 -27.46
N HIS A 313 16.64 17.21 -26.26
CA HIS A 313 17.30 16.28 -25.35
C HIS A 313 16.46 15.79 -24.17
N TYR A 314 15.16 16.04 -24.14
CA TYR A 314 14.24 15.49 -23.14
C TYR A 314 13.02 14.87 -23.83
N PHE A 315 13.21 13.63 -24.33
CA PHE A 315 12.09 12.72 -24.57
C PHE A 315 11.92 11.90 -23.28
N ASP A 316 11.11 12.41 -22.35
CA ASP A 316 10.48 11.56 -21.34
C ASP A 316 9.33 10.83 -22.04
N GLU A 317 9.59 9.60 -22.46
CA GLU A 317 8.55 8.59 -22.56
C GLU A 317 8.16 8.26 -21.10
N ASP A 318 6.84 8.26 -20.80
CA ASP A 318 6.19 7.79 -19.54
C ASP A 318 5.44 8.83 -18.68
N ASP A 319 5.30 10.08 -19.11
CA ASP A 319 4.76 11.15 -18.24
C ASP A 319 3.22 11.38 -18.26
N ASN A 320 2.40 10.34 -18.50
CA ASN A 320 0.92 10.49 -18.45
C ASN A 320 0.12 9.26 -17.96
N GLU A 321 0.73 8.35 -17.21
CA GLU A 321 0.03 7.19 -16.62
C GLU A 321 -0.61 7.46 -15.25
N GLU A 322 -0.59 8.72 -14.78
CA GLU A 322 -1.01 9.06 -13.41
C GLU A 322 -2.51 8.82 -13.11
N GLU A 323 -3.37 8.75 -14.13
CA GLU A 323 -4.84 8.75 -13.96
C GLU A 323 -5.61 7.56 -14.56
N PHE A 324 -4.98 6.66 -15.34
CA PHE A 324 -5.73 5.64 -16.11
C PHE A 324 -5.71 4.22 -15.52
N GLU A 325 -4.70 3.87 -14.71
CA GLU A 325 -4.52 2.49 -14.22
C GLU A 325 -5.21 2.16 -12.87
N ASP A 326 -6.19 2.94 -12.44
CA ASP A 326 -6.95 2.73 -11.20
C ASP A 326 -8.04 1.62 -11.35
N ARG A 327 -7.86 0.63 -12.25
CA ARG A 327 -8.93 -0.30 -12.66
C ARG A 327 -8.65 -1.80 -12.61
N LEU A 328 -7.53 -2.27 -12.08
CA LEU A 328 -7.31 -3.71 -11.95
C LEU A 328 -6.68 -4.05 -10.60
N ARG A 329 -7.55 -4.28 -9.60
CA ARG A 329 -7.39 -5.33 -8.59
C ARG A 329 -8.69 -5.51 -7.79
N ASP A 330 -9.27 -6.67 -8.06
CA ASP A 330 -10.16 -7.54 -7.29
C ASP A 330 -11.54 -7.02 -6.88
N ASP A 331 -12.52 -7.51 -7.67
CA ASP A 331 -13.90 -7.78 -7.27
C ASP A 331 -13.90 -8.63 -5.99
N ASP A 332 -14.52 -8.14 -4.93
CA ASP A 332 -15.20 -8.92 -3.88
C ASP A 332 -15.93 -7.92 -2.96
N GLU A 333 -17.04 -7.37 -3.48
CA GLU A 333 -18.06 -6.70 -2.68
C GLU A 333 -18.76 -7.75 -1.80
N GLU A 334 -18.36 -7.90 -0.54
CA GLU A 334 -19.26 -8.38 0.50
C GLU A 334 -19.53 -7.24 1.48
N ASP A 335 -20.77 -6.75 1.43
CA ASP A 335 -21.35 -5.76 2.32
C ASP A 335 -21.27 -6.23 3.78
N TYR A 336 -20.83 -5.34 4.67
CA TYR A 336 -21.02 -5.53 6.10
C TYR A 336 -22.53 -5.57 6.40
N PRO A 337 -23.05 -6.60 7.10
CA PRO A 337 -24.41 -6.54 7.60
C PRO A 337 -24.49 -5.44 8.66
N ILE A 338 -25.27 -4.39 8.36
CA ILE A 338 -25.66 -3.37 9.32
C ILE A 338 -26.73 -3.98 10.21
N ASN A 339 -26.39 -4.31 11.46
CA ASN A 339 -27.40 -4.58 12.47
C ASN A 339 -28.09 -3.25 12.81
N GLN A 340 -29.26 -3.01 12.22
CA GLN A 340 -30.19 -2.02 12.72
C GLN A 340 -31.00 -2.67 13.84
N GLU A 341 -30.70 -2.33 15.08
CA GLU A 341 -31.64 -2.54 16.19
C GLU A 341 -32.80 -1.56 15.96
N GLU A 342 -33.96 -2.10 15.57
CA GLU A 342 -35.22 -1.34 15.58
C GLU A 342 -35.73 -1.26 17.02
N ASP A 343 -35.63 -0.06 17.58
CA ASP A 343 -36.37 0.38 18.76
C ASP A 343 -37.88 0.37 18.42
N SER A 344 -38.62 -0.61 18.94
CA SER A 344 -40.07 -0.52 19.05
C SER A 344 -40.49 -0.75 20.49
N SER A 345 -40.84 0.36 21.15
CA SER A 345 -41.51 0.43 22.43
C SER A 345 -42.92 -0.16 22.40
N SER A 346 -43.36 -0.58 23.58
CA SER A 346 -44.73 -0.91 24.06
C SER A 346 -45.31 -2.27 23.66
N ASP A 347 -45.38 -3.21 24.61
CA ASP A 347 -46.64 -3.45 25.35
C ASP A 347 -46.47 -4.44 26.54
N GLU A 348 -47.00 -3.98 27.67
CA GLU A 348 -47.62 -4.66 28.82
C GLU A 348 -47.13 -6.04 29.35
N ILE A 349 -46.73 -6.01 30.63
CA ILE A 349 -46.59 -7.16 31.55
C ILE A 349 -48.00 -7.65 31.97
N PRO A 350 -48.18 -8.97 32.14
CA PRO A 350 -48.73 -9.43 33.41
C PRO A 350 -47.93 -10.58 34.05
N ASP A 351 -47.69 -10.44 35.35
CA ASP A 351 -47.32 -11.50 36.28
C ASP A 351 -48.38 -12.62 36.27
N GLU A 352 -47.95 -13.88 36.29
CA GLU A 352 -48.45 -14.87 37.25
C GLU A 352 -47.61 -16.15 37.30
N ASN A 353 -47.39 -16.63 38.52
CA ASN A 353 -46.73 -17.87 38.90
C ASN A 353 -47.33 -19.11 38.23
N ASN A 354 -46.49 -20.09 37.84
CA ASN A 354 -46.65 -21.44 38.37
C ASN A 354 -45.40 -22.31 38.20
N SER A 355 -45.18 -23.13 39.22
CA SER A 355 -44.23 -24.23 39.37
C SER A 355 -44.32 -25.29 38.27
N GLU A 356 -43.21 -25.93 37.91
CA GLU A 356 -42.93 -27.34 38.23
C GLU A 356 -41.66 -27.87 37.54
N ASN A 357 -41.03 -28.82 38.24
CA ASN A 357 -39.81 -29.54 37.91
C ASN A 357 -39.83 -30.23 36.55
N SER A 358 -38.66 -30.37 35.93
CA SER A 358 -38.16 -31.70 35.54
C SER A 358 -36.65 -31.63 35.29
N ASP A 359 -35.94 -32.25 36.21
CA ASP A 359 -34.56 -32.71 36.05
C ASP A 359 -34.49 -33.69 34.87
N GLU A 360 -33.57 -33.46 33.93
CA GLU A 360 -33.06 -34.52 33.06
C GLU A 360 -31.53 -34.59 33.15
N ASN A 361 -31.13 -35.71 33.77
CA ASN A 361 -29.82 -36.32 33.96
C ASN A 361 -28.73 -35.95 32.95
N PHE A 362 -27.60 -35.49 33.49
CA PHE A 362 -26.30 -35.49 32.82
C PHE A 362 -25.53 -36.69 33.39
N ASP A 363 -25.42 -37.77 32.61
CA ASP A 363 -24.58 -38.92 32.94
C ASP A 363 -23.09 -38.51 32.76
N GLU A 364 -22.40 -38.35 33.87
CA GLU A 364 -20.94 -38.43 33.97
C GLU A 364 -20.54 -39.91 33.81
N ASP A 365 -19.67 -40.22 32.85
CA ASP A 365 -18.65 -41.29 32.87
C ASP A 365 -18.24 -41.67 31.43
N GLU A 366 -17.36 -40.88 30.81
CA GLU A 366 -16.50 -41.36 29.71
C GLU A 366 -15.06 -40.92 29.97
N GLU A 367 -14.31 -41.82 30.59
CA GLU A 367 -12.88 -41.76 30.85
C GLU A 367 -12.13 -41.88 29.51
N TRP A 368 -11.55 -40.78 29.01
CA TRP A 368 -10.73 -40.79 27.80
C TRP A 368 -9.31 -41.25 28.13
N GLU A 369 -8.97 -42.50 27.81
CA GLU A 369 -7.60 -43.03 27.88
C GLU A 369 -6.67 -42.29 26.91
N ILE A 370 -5.62 -41.67 27.44
CA ILE A 370 -4.56 -41.00 26.69
C ILE A 370 -3.52 -42.06 26.28
N PRO A 371 -3.18 -42.24 24.98
CA PRO A 371 -2.12 -43.16 24.59
C PRO A 371 -0.74 -42.67 25.05
N GLU A 372 0.04 -43.55 25.69
CA GLU A 372 1.42 -43.28 26.10
C GLU A 372 2.33 -42.92 24.89
N ALA A 373 3.12 -41.86 25.04
CA ALA A 373 4.08 -41.41 24.04
C ALA A 373 5.29 -42.38 23.96
N PRO A 374 5.84 -42.64 22.76
CA PRO A 374 6.98 -43.55 22.61
C PRO A 374 8.26 -42.95 23.21
N HIS A 375 8.97 -43.78 24.00
CA HIS A 375 10.29 -43.49 24.56
C HIS A 375 11.31 -43.16 23.46
N TYR A 376 11.89 -41.96 23.50
CA TYR A 376 13.09 -41.61 22.74
C TYR A 376 14.33 -41.98 23.56
N GLU A 377 15.18 -42.84 23.01
CA GLU A 377 16.53 -43.11 23.55
C GLU A 377 17.44 -41.90 23.25
N GLU A 378 18.01 -41.31 24.29
CA GLU A 378 19.03 -40.25 24.20
C GLU A 378 20.37 -40.87 23.75
N HIS A 379 20.84 -40.55 22.55
CA HIS A 379 22.24 -40.70 22.18
C HIS A 379 22.98 -39.39 22.45
N SER A 380 23.73 -39.36 23.55
CA SER A 380 24.66 -38.30 23.91
C SER A 380 26.03 -38.54 23.28
N ASP A 381 26.42 -37.73 22.29
CA ASP A 381 27.82 -37.59 21.89
C ASP A 381 28.12 -36.10 21.62
N TYR A 382 28.46 -35.39 22.69
CA TYR A 382 29.14 -34.09 22.60
C TYR A 382 30.50 -34.22 23.26
N GLU A 383 31.53 -34.54 22.46
CA GLU A 383 32.92 -34.31 22.86
C GLU A 383 33.29 -32.84 22.64
N VAL A 384 33.72 -32.21 23.73
CA VAL A 384 34.24 -30.85 23.83
C VAL A 384 35.69 -30.84 23.37
N LEU A 385 36.03 -30.06 22.34
CA LEU A 385 37.42 -29.70 22.05
C LEU A 385 37.59 -28.18 22.16
N ASN A 386 38.35 -27.76 23.16
CA ASN A 386 38.90 -26.42 23.32
C ASN A 386 40.38 -26.51 23.69
N SER A 387 41.16 -25.51 23.25
CA SER A 387 42.60 -25.21 23.44
C SER A 387 43.58 -25.94 22.49
N ASP A 388 44.57 -25.31 21.84
CA ASP A 388 45.15 -23.95 21.92
C ASP A 388 45.98 -23.65 20.63
N PRO A 389 46.42 -22.40 20.37
CA PRO A 389 47.07 -21.97 19.13
C PRO A 389 48.61 -21.93 19.25
N HIS A 390 49.33 -22.64 18.36
CA HIS A 390 50.66 -22.28 17.81
C HIS A 390 51.38 -23.50 17.20
N SER A 391 51.50 -23.54 15.86
CA SER A 391 52.62 -24.11 15.06
C SER A 391 52.18 -24.15 13.59
N ALA A 392 52.66 -23.25 12.74
CA ALA A 392 53.84 -23.41 11.89
C ALA A 392 53.54 -24.12 10.55
N GLU A 393 53.93 -23.42 9.47
CA GLU A 393 54.42 -23.93 8.17
C GLU A 393 53.39 -24.60 7.23
N ASP A 394 53.08 -23.94 6.11
CA ASP A 394 53.74 -24.12 4.80
C ASP A 394 53.32 -25.42 4.14
N HIS A 395 52.41 -25.34 3.15
CA HIS A 395 52.53 -26.07 1.89
C HIS A 395 51.46 -25.61 0.89
N ARG A 396 51.96 -25.13 -0.25
CA ARG A 396 51.26 -25.03 -1.53
C ARG A 396 50.67 -26.39 -1.93
N PHE A 397 49.48 -26.40 -2.52
CA PHE A 397 49.21 -26.95 -3.86
C PHE A 397 47.90 -26.40 -4.41
#